data_AF-A0A7S2L3T6-F1
#
_entry.id   AF-A0A7S2L3T6-F1
#
_cell.length_a   1.000
_cell.length_b   1.000
_cell.length_c   1.000
_cell.angle_alpha   90.00
_cell.angle_beta   90.00
_cell.angle_gamma   90.00
#
_symmetry.space_group_name_H-M   'P 1'
#
loop_
_entity.id
_entity.type
_entity.pdbx_description
1 polymer ?
#
loop_
_entity_poly.entity_id
_entity_poly.type
_entity_poly.pdbx_seq_one_letter_code
_entity_poly.pdbx_strand_id
1 'polypeptide(L)'
;RRILIKHLEAVLREENSPPPVFTWITAGDSSAAGHGNLYSQSYTAVLQQTVQAHFEALGIHFEAKNYGMGNYNSAPELALCMNEIFGDDIDVLMWDFASLQPSSEPVQKSVLWAH
;
A
#
# COMPACT_ATOMS: atom_id res chain seq x y z
N ARG A 1 -3.35 1.10 14.38
CA ARG A 1 -4.56 1.68 15.02
C ARG A 1 -5.61 2.11 14.00
N ARG A 2 -5.22 2.64 12.83
CA ARG A 2 -6.13 3.03 11.73
C ARG A 2 -7.20 1.99 11.37
N ILE A 3 -6.86 0.71 11.30
CA ILE A 3 -7.86 -0.34 11.03
C ILE A 3 -9.00 -0.39 12.06
N LEU A 4 -8.73 -0.12 13.34
CA LEU A 4 -9.78 -0.03 14.37
C LEU A 4 -10.64 1.23 14.17
N ILE A 5 -10.02 2.34 13.76
CA ILE A 5 -10.73 3.58 13.45
C ILE A 5 -11.66 3.35 12.25
N LYS A 6 -11.15 2.82 11.14
CA LYS A 6 -11.94 2.49 9.95
C LYS A 6 -13.05 1.48 10.26
N HIS A 7 -12.81 0.53 11.16
CA HIS A 7 -13.87 -0.38 11.61
C HIS A 7 -14.95 0.34 12.44
N LEU A 8 -14.57 1.22 13.37
CA LEU A 8 -15.54 2.03 14.11
C LEU A 8 -16.33 2.95 13.19
N GLU A 9 -15.68 3.58 12.20
CA GLU A 9 -16.34 4.36 11.15
C GLU A 9 -17.34 3.50 10.37
N ALA A 10 -16.96 2.27 10.01
CA ALA A 10 -17.86 1.34 9.31
C ALA A 10 -19.09 0.96 10.16
N VAL A 11 -18.91 0.77 11.48
CA VAL A 11 -20.01 0.44 12.40
C VAL A 11 -20.92 1.64 12.68
N LEU A 12 -20.35 2.84 12.77
CA LEU A 12 -21.08 4.07 13.11
C LEU A 12 -21.66 4.81 11.88
N ARG A 13 -21.41 4.32 10.65
CA ARG A 13 -21.84 4.99 9.43
C ARG A 13 -23.35 4.98 9.24
N GLU A 14 -23.86 5.97 8.54
CA GLU A 14 -25.24 5.97 8.04
C GLU A 14 -25.38 5.00 6.86
N GLU A 15 -26.54 4.34 6.73
CA GLU A 15 -26.79 3.26 5.76
C GLU A 15 -26.48 3.65 4.30
N ASN A 16 -26.66 4.92 3.94
CA ASN A 16 -26.45 5.44 2.59
C ASN A 16 -25.07 6.09 2.36
N SER A 17 -24.19 6.10 3.36
CA SER A 17 -22.84 6.65 3.22
C SER A 17 -21.88 5.63 2.61
N PRO A 18 -20.89 6.06 1.79
CA PRO A 18 -19.90 5.15 1.23
C PRO A 18 -19.08 4.47 2.35
N PRO A 19 -18.64 3.22 2.15
CA PRO A 19 -17.80 2.54 3.13
C PRO A 19 -16.46 3.29 3.31
N PRO A 20 -15.90 3.31 4.53
CA PRO A 20 -14.55 3.84 4.73
C PRO A 20 -13.55 3.01 3.91
N VAL A 21 -12.60 3.71 3.29
CA VAL A 21 -11.54 3.09 2.50
C VAL A 21 -10.33 2.82 3.41
N PHE A 22 -9.79 1.61 3.34
CA PHE A 22 -8.52 1.22 3.92
C PHE A 22 -7.47 1.13 2.81
N THR A 23 -6.56 2.10 2.77
CA THR A 23 -5.61 2.27 1.66
C THR A 23 -4.26 1.63 1.98
N TRP A 24 -3.84 0.69 1.12
CA TRP A 24 -2.50 0.12 1.10
C TRP A 24 -1.71 0.66 -0.08
N ILE A 25 -0.55 1.24 0.16
CA ILE A 25 0.37 1.70 -0.88
C ILE A 25 1.60 0.82 -0.89
N THR A 26 2.00 0.36 -2.08
CA THR A 26 3.30 -0.26 -2.29
C THR A 26 4.16 0.67 -3.12
N ALA A 27 5.24 1.18 -2.54
CA ALA A 27 6.28 1.94 -3.22
C ALA A 27 7.54 1.08 -3.33
N GLY A 28 8.16 1.02 -4.51
CA GLY A 28 9.36 0.19 -4.66
C GLY A 28 9.88 0.05 -6.07
N ASP A 29 10.92 -0.76 -6.20
CA ASP A 29 11.61 -0.96 -7.47
C ASP A 29 10.92 -1.99 -8.38
N SER A 30 11.68 -2.55 -9.32
CA SER A 30 11.25 -3.58 -10.26
C SER A 30 10.53 -4.76 -9.61
N SER A 31 10.94 -5.15 -8.40
CA SER A 31 10.36 -6.27 -7.65
C SER A 31 8.95 -5.91 -7.17
N ALA A 32 8.77 -4.69 -6.67
CA ALA A 32 7.48 -4.16 -6.23
C ALA A 32 6.54 -3.88 -7.41
N ALA A 33 7.08 -3.40 -8.53
CA ALA A 33 6.35 -3.23 -9.79
C ALA A 33 5.79 -4.57 -10.31
N GLY A 34 6.42 -5.69 -9.95
CA GLY A 34 6.07 -7.02 -10.45
C GLY A 34 6.70 -7.35 -11.81
N HIS A 35 7.92 -6.86 -12.08
CA HIS A 35 8.63 -7.24 -13.31
C HIS A 35 8.78 -8.76 -13.43
N GLY A 36 8.43 -9.29 -14.59
CA GLY A 36 8.37 -10.73 -14.85
C GLY A 36 6.97 -11.33 -14.69
N ASN A 37 6.02 -10.59 -14.10
CA ASN A 37 4.61 -10.98 -13.98
C ASN A 37 3.70 -10.17 -14.91
N LEU A 38 2.44 -10.61 -15.05
CA LEU A 38 1.40 -9.76 -15.63
C LEU A 38 1.02 -8.64 -14.63
N TYR A 39 0.50 -7.51 -15.14
CA TYR A 39 0.10 -6.36 -14.31
C TYR A 39 -0.80 -6.76 -13.13
N SER A 40 -1.78 -7.64 -13.36
CA SER A 40 -2.70 -8.17 -12.35
C SER A 40 -2.09 -9.18 -11.37
N GLN A 41 -0.80 -9.47 -11.49
CA GLN A 41 -0.05 -10.48 -10.73
C GLN A 41 1.13 -9.88 -9.94
N SER A 42 1.20 -8.55 -9.82
CA SER A 42 2.06 -7.95 -8.78
C SER A 42 1.58 -8.39 -7.40
N TYR A 43 2.48 -8.48 -6.41
CA TYR A 43 2.05 -8.90 -5.06
C TYR A 43 1.03 -7.93 -4.45
N THR A 44 1.06 -6.65 -4.83
CA THR A 44 0.04 -5.66 -4.46
C THR A 44 -1.33 -6.01 -5.04
N ALA A 45 -1.40 -6.44 -6.30
CA ALA A 45 -2.63 -6.89 -6.93
C ALA A 45 -3.15 -8.20 -6.32
N VAL A 46 -2.25 -9.14 -6.01
CA VAL A 46 -2.62 -10.38 -5.30
C VAL A 46 -3.14 -10.07 -3.89
N LEU A 47 -2.50 -9.13 -3.19
CA LEU A 47 -2.95 -8.67 -1.87
C LEU A 47 -4.38 -8.12 -1.94
N GLN A 48 -4.66 -7.19 -2.86
CA GLN A 48 -6.01 -6.67 -3.13
C GLN A 48 -7.01 -7.81 -3.29
N GLN A 49 -6.77 -8.71 -4.24
CA GLN A 49 -7.68 -9.82 -4.56
C GLN A 49 -7.90 -10.77 -3.39
N THR A 50 -6.88 -10.98 -2.55
CA THR A 50 -6.94 -11.93 -1.43
C THR A 50 -7.74 -11.38 -0.26
N VAL A 51 -7.54 -10.10 0.10
CA VAL A 51 -8.10 -9.55 1.33
C VAL A 51 -9.38 -8.75 1.12
N GLN A 52 -9.68 -8.33 -0.11
CA GLN A 52 -10.83 -7.47 -0.42
C GLN A 52 -12.14 -8.02 0.15
N ALA A 53 -12.46 -9.30 -0.09
CA ALA A 53 -13.70 -9.90 0.42
C ALA A 53 -13.79 -9.92 1.96
N HIS A 54 -12.65 -10.04 2.64
CA HIS A 54 -12.59 -10.04 4.10
C HIS A 54 -12.81 -8.63 4.67
N PHE A 55 -12.26 -7.60 4.03
CA PHE A 55 -12.49 -6.21 4.42
C PHE A 55 -13.94 -5.78 4.11
N GLU A 56 -14.49 -6.19 2.97
CA GLU A 56 -15.88 -5.93 2.61
C GLU A 56 -16.87 -6.52 3.62
N ALA A 57 -16.58 -7.71 4.15
CA ALA A 57 -17.37 -8.33 5.22
C ALA A 57 -17.36 -7.51 6.53
N LEU A 58 -16.33 -6.67 6.74
CA LEU A 58 -16.24 -5.73 7.86
C LEU A 58 -16.83 -4.35 7.52
N GLY A 59 -17.42 -4.19 6.33
CA GLY A 59 -17.98 -2.93 5.85
C GLY A 59 -16.93 -1.91 5.40
N ILE A 60 -15.68 -2.34 5.17
CA ILE A 60 -14.55 -1.50 4.78
C ILE A 60 -14.18 -1.80 3.31
N HIS A 61 -13.92 -0.77 2.52
CA HIS A 61 -13.39 -0.95 1.17
C HIS A 61 -11.86 -1.02 1.21
N PHE A 62 -11.26 -2.14 0.82
CA PHE A 62 -9.81 -2.26 0.74
C PHE A 62 -9.30 -1.80 -0.64
N GLU A 63 -8.33 -0.88 -0.64
CA GLU A 63 -7.73 -0.34 -1.86
C GLU A 63 -6.20 -0.43 -1.81
N ALA A 64 -5.63 -1.34 -2.60
CA ALA A 64 -4.18 -1.51 -2.76
C ALA A 64 -3.70 -0.84 -4.06
N LYS A 65 -2.77 0.08 -3.95
CA LYS A 65 -2.18 0.83 -5.07
C LYS A 65 -0.70 0.50 -5.22
N ASN A 66 -0.30 0.14 -6.43
CA ASN A 66 1.08 -0.17 -6.75
C ASN A 66 1.76 1.05 -7.39
N TYR A 67 2.69 1.66 -6.66
CA TYR A 67 3.59 2.72 -7.11
C TYR A 67 5.01 2.18 -7.36
N GLY A 68 5.12 0.88 -7.61
CA GLY A 68 6.36 0.24 -8.00
C GLY A 68 6.75 0.58 -9.44
N MET A 69 8.02 0.93 -9.66
CA MET A 69 8.54 1.25 -10.99
C MET A 69 9.94 0.66 -11.22
N GLY A 70 10.25 0.29 -12.47
CA GLY A 70 11.57 -0.24 -12.82
C GLY A 70 12.68 0.77 -12.59
N ASN A 71 13.82 0.31 -12.05
CA ASN A 71 14.98 1.16 -11.72
C ASN A 71 14.62 2.36 -10.81
N TYR A 72 13.54 2.25 -10.05
CA TYR A 72 13.09 3.28 -9.12
C TYR A 72 13.83 3.14 -7.79
N ASN A 73 14.50 4.19 -7.35
CA ASN A 73 15.32 4.21 -6.13
C ASN A 73 14.55 4.84 -4.96
N SER A 74 14.89 4.46 -3.72
CA SER A 74 14.38 5.05 -2.48
C SER A 74 14.98 6.44 -2.20
N ALA A 75 14.93 7.33 -3.20
CA ALA A 75 15.57 8.62 -3.12
C ALA A 75 14.85 9.54 -2.10
N PRO A 76 15.57 10.47 -1.43
CA PRO A 76 15.00 11.35 -0.41
C PRO A 76 13.76 12.13 -0.87
N GLU A 77 13.68 12.44 -2.17
CA GLU A 77 12.56 13.13 -2.81
C GLU A 77 11.24 12.37 -2.61
N LEU A 78 11.28 11.04 -2.59
CA LEU A 78 10.09 10.21 -2.34
C LEU A 78 9.60 10.28 -0.90
N ALA A 79 10.54 10.42 0.05
CA ALA A 79 10.22 10.59 1.45
C ALA A 79 9.76 12.02 1.78
N LEU A 80 10.29 13.02 1.06
CA LEU A 80 9.94 14.43 1.27
C LEU A 80 8.59 14.81 0.64
N CYS A 81 8.23 14.18 -0.48
CA CYS A 81 6.99 14.45 -1.22
C CYS A 81 5.97 13.30 -1.09
N MET A 82 5.93 12.62 0.07
CA MET A 82 5.07 11.44 0.27
C MET A 82 3.59 11.74 -0.02
N ASN A 83 3.11 12.90 0.42
CA ASN A 83 1.74 13.33 0.27
C ASN A 83 1.38 13.57 -1.20
N GLU A 84 2.26 14.24 -1.95
CA GLU A 84 2.06 14.51 -3.37
C GLU A 84 2.14 13.24 -4.23
N ILE A 85 2.92 12.25 -3.81
CA ILE A 85 3.15 11.02 -4.60
C ILE A 85 2.11 9.95 -4.26
N PHE A 86 1.87 9.70 -2.99
CA PHE A 86 1.06 8.59 -2.50
C PHE A 86 -0.32 9.01 -1.97
N GLY A 87 -0.54 10.31 -1.75
CA GLY A 87 -1.75 10.89 -1.18
C GLY A 87 -1.67 11.10 0.34
N ASP A 88 -2.67 11.80 0.88
CA ASP A 88 -2.73 12.17 2.30
C ASP A 88 -3.43 11.12 3.20
N ASP A 89 -4.33 10.29 2.65
CA ASP A 89 -5.10 9.27 3.41
C ASP A 89 -4.61 7.86 3.09
N ILE A 90 -3.40 7.56 3.57
CA ILE A 90 -2.79 6.24 3.48
C ILE A 90 -2.90 5.57 4.85
N ASP A 91 -3.32 4.30 4.90
CA ASP A 91 -3.31 3.53 6.14
C ASP A 91 -2.02 2.74 6.30
N VAL A 92 -1.49 2.21 5.19
CA VAL A 92 -0.25 1.44 5.14
C VAL A 92 0.60 1.84 3.94
N LEU A 93 1.88 2.12 4.18
CA LEU A 93 2.89 2.32 3.14
C LEU A 93 3.95 1.21 3.25
N MET A 94 3.97 0.32 2.25
CA MET A 94 5.03 -0.66 2.04
C MET A 94 6.15 -0.02 1.23
N TRP A 95 7.36 0.04 1.79
CA TRP A 95 8.56 0.60 1.19
C TRP A 95 9.54 -0.53 0.81
N ASP A 96 9.60 -0.85 -0.50
CA ASP A 96 10.27 -2.04 -1.05
C ASP A 96 11.25 -1.70 -2.19
N PHE A 97 12.39 -1.10 -1.83
CA PHE A 97 13.43 -0.63 -2.76
C PHE A 97 14.71 -1.48 -2.71
N ALA A 98 14.55 -2.77 -2.40
CA ALA A 98 15.65 -3.67 -2.08
C ALA A 98 16.61 -4.01 -3.22
N SER A 99 16.15 -4.01 -4.47
CA SER A 99 16.91 -4.51 -5.64
C SER A 99 18.04 -3.58 -6.10
N LEU A 100 17.98 -2.30 -5.72
CA LEU A 100 18.99 -1.31 -6.07
C LEU A 100 19.94 -1.03 -4.90
N GLN A 101 19.76 -1.71 -3.76
CA GLN A 101 20.69 -1.65 -2.65
C GLN A 101 21.99 -2.41 -2.99
N PRO A 102 23.15 -1.96 -2.51
CA PRO A 102 24.41 -2.69 -2.67
C PRO A 102 24.26 -4.09 -2.08
N SER A 103 24.78 -5.13 -2.76
CA SER A 103 24.67 -6.53 -2.30
C SER A 103 25.35 -6.82 -0.94
N SER A 104 26.15 -5.87 -0.45
CA SER A 104 26.78 -5.91 0.87
C SER A 104 25.87 -5.44 2.02
N GLU A 105 24.73 -4.83 1.72
CA GLU A 105 23.77 -4.38 2.72
C GLU A 105 22.61 -5.37 2.85
N PRO A 106 22.11 -5.61 4.08
CA PRO A 106 20.93 -6.43 4.26
C PRO A 106 19.71 -5.78 3.58
N VAL A 107 18.97 -6.56 2.80
CA VAL A 107 17.71 -6.15 2.16
C VAL A 107 16.76 -5.60 3.23
N GLN A 108 16.50 -4.30 3.20
CA GLN A 108 15.53 -3.66 4.08
C GLN A 108 14.20 -3.45 3.35
N LYS A 109 13.19 -4.22 3.76
CA LYS A 109 11.79 -3.94 3.45
C LYS A 109 11.14 -3.38 4.70
N SER A 110 10.52 -2.22 4.58
CA SER A 110 9.88 -1.55 5.71
C SER A 110 8.40 -1.34 5.45
N VAL A 111 7.57 -1.64 6.45
CA VAL A 111 6.15 -1.26 6.44
C VAL A 111 5.99 -0.09 7.40
N LEU A 112 5.61 1.05 6.85
CA LEU A 112 5.27 2.24 7.59
C LEU A 112 3.76 2.28 7.81
N TRP A 113 3.37 2.44 9.06
CA TRP A 113 1.98 2.64 9.44
C TRP A 113 1.77 4.14 9.59
N ALA A 114 0.81 4.70 8.87
CA ALA A 114 0.45 6.10 9.08
C ALA A 114 -0.08 6.26 10.52
N HIS A 115 0.45 7.26 11.23
CA HIS A 115 0.02 7.60 12.60
C HIS A 115 -1.40 8.17 12.62
#